data_AF-A0A430HL56-F1
#
_entry.id   AF-A0A430HL56-F1
#
_cell.length_a   1.000
_cell.length_b   1.000
_cell.length_c   1.000
_cell.angle_alpha   90.00
_cell.angle_beta   90.00
_cell.angle_gamma   90.00
#
_symmetry.space_group_name_H-M   'P 1'
#
loop_
_entity.id
_entity.type
_entity.pdbx_description
1 polymer ?
#
loop_
_entity_poly.entity_id
_entity_poly.type
_entity_poly.pdbx_seq_one_letter_code
_entity_poly.pdbx_strand_id
1 'polypeptide(L)'
;MVQAVPQTNKLENIDTLTVHNAKAALVQGYDAIKAGQTVFDFGSVKVADSSAVAVLLAWQRAARTAGVVLSYVNLPDSLKSLAALYGVDAFLVDTPANLHHH
;
A
#
# COMPACT_ATOMS: atom_id res chain seq x y z
N MET A 1 14.36 -9.29 -27.62
CA MET A 1 13.01 -9.06 -27.07
C MET A 1 13.20 -8.89 -25.57
N VAL A 2 13.10 -7.65 -25.08
CA VAL A 2 13.42 -7.33 -23.68
C VAL A 2 12.32 -7.89 -22.78
N GLN A 3 12.67 -8.80 -21.88
CA GLN A 3 11.77 -9.25 -20.83
C GLN A 3 11.66 -8.11 -19.83
N ALA A 4 10.53 -7.42 -19.82
CA ALA A 4 10.14 -6.56 -18.72
C ALA A 4 9.80 -7.48 -17.54
N VAL A 5 10.82 -7.83 -16.77
CA VAL A 5 10.63 -8.40 -15.43
C VAL A 5 9.84 -7.32 -14.67
N PRO A 6 8.67 -7.62 -14.09
CA PRO A 6 8.07 -6.70 -13.14
C PRO A 6 9.03 -6.67 -11.96
N GLN A 7 9.91 -5.67 -11.94
CA GLN A 7 10.63 -5.28 -10.74
C GLN A 7 9.54 -4.92 -9.75
N THR A 8 9.12 -5.89 -8.95
CA THR A 8 8.51 -5.63 -7.66
C THR A 8 9.57 -4.80 -6.95
N ASN A 9 9.45 -3.47 -7.05
CA ASN A 9 10.29 -2.55 -6.33
C ASN A 9 9.85 -2.71 -4.88
N LYS A 10 10.36 -3.79 -4.29
CA LYS A 10 10.18 -4.16 -2.91
C LYS A 10 10.56 -2.90 -2.15
N LEU A 11 9.71 -2.47 -1.24
CA LEU A 11 10.05 -1.45 -0.26
C LEU A 11 11.16 -2.08 0.60
N GLU A 12 12.37 -2.18 0.06
CA GLU A 12 13.50 -2.88 0.63
C GLU A 12 13.78 -2.17 1.96
N ASN A 13 13.33 -2.82 3.04
CA ASN A 13 13.62 -2.48 4.41
C ASN A 13 12.74 -1.40 5.09
N ILE A 14 11.43 -1.38 4.82
CA ILE A 14 10.46 -0.72 5.73
C ILE A 14 9.77 -1.77 6.60
N ASP A 15 10.50 -2.32 7.59
CA ASP A 15 9.94 -3.25 8.60
C ASP A 15 8.86 -2.60 9.49
N THR A 16 8.83 -1.27 9.52
CA THR A 16 7.90 -0.49 10.35
C THR A 16 7.36 0.67 9.54
N LEU A 17 6.06 0.93 9.58
CA LEU A 17 5.43 2.11 8.98
C LEU A 17 4.92 3.00 10.10
N THR A 18 5.80 3.86 10.63
CA THR A 18 5.51 4.72 11.78
C THR A 18 5.69 6.20 11.47
N VAL A 19 5.26 7.10 12.35
CA VAL A 19 5.44 8.55 12.15
C VAL A 19 6.87 8.96 11.76
N HIS A 20 7.88 8.24 12.24
CA HIS A 20 9.30 8.50 11.97
C HIS A 20 9.68 8.30 10.51
N ASN A 21 9.08 7.32 9.83
CA ASN A 21 9.39 6.99 8.44
C ASN A 21 8.19 7.13 7.50
N ALA A 22 7.03 7.51 8.01
CA ALA A 22 5.80 7.75 7.27
C ALA A 22 6.02 8.72 6.11
N LYS A 23 6.80 9.80 6.34
CA LYS A 23 7.12 10.78 5.30
C LYS A 23 8.02 10.19 4.20
N ALA A 24 9.01 9.39 4.57
CA ALA A 24 9.91 8.75 3.61
C ALA A 24 9.15 7.70 2.77
N ALA A 25 8.35 6.86 3.43
CA ALA A 25 7.45 5.94 2.77
C ALA A 25 6.53 6.70 1.82
N LEU A 26 5.86 7.76 2.29
CA LEU A 26 4.95 8.57 1.49
C LEU A 26 5.58 9.00 0.15
N VAL A 27 6.79 9.57 0.19
CA VAL A 27 7.53 9.99 -1.01
C VAL A 27 7.87 8.80 -1.91
N GLN A 28 8.34 7.68 -1.35
CA GLN A 28 8.64 6.48 -2.13
C GLN A 28 7.39 5.92 -2.83
N GLY A 29 6.25 5.86 -2.14
CA GLY A 29 5.01 5.40 -2.74
C GLY A 29 4.49 6.34 -3.82
N TYR A 30 4.66 7.66 -3.68
CA TYR A 30 4.36 8.58 -4.77
C TYR A 30 5.20 8.32 -6.02
N ASP A 31 6.50 8.08 -5.86
CA ASP A 31 7.40 7.78 -6.97
C ASP A 31 7.03 6.43 -7.63
N ALA A 32 6.75 5.41 -6.82
CA ALA A 32 6.28 4.12 -7.29
C ALA A 32 4.96 4.22 -8.07
N ILE A 33 3.96 4.96 -7.55
CA ILE A 33 2.68 5.18 -8.24
C ILE A 33 2.89 5.88 -9.59
N LYS A 34 3.76 6.89 -9.64
CA LYS A 34 4.12 7.57 -10.89
C LYS A 34 4.84 6.64 -11.86
N ALA A 35 5.63 5.70 -11.37
CA ALA A 35 6.27 4.66 -12.16
C ALA A 35 5.28 3.58 -12.65
N GLY A 36 4.02 3.61 -12.22
CA GLY A 36 2.98 2.65 -12.59
C GLY A 36 2.82 1.49 -11.59
N GLN A 37 3.46 1.56 -10.42
CA GLN A 37 3.26 0.58 -9.35
C GLN A 37 1.84 0.70 -8.79
N THR A 38 1.07 -0.37 -8.91
CA THR A 38 -0.28 -0.46 -8.36
C THR A 38 -0.38 -1.44 -7.21
N VAL A 39 0.61 -2.32 -7.03
CA VAL A 39 0.59 -3.36 -5.99
C VAL A 39 1.65 -3.06 -4.93
N PHE A 40 1.23 -3.02 -3.66
CA PHE A 40 2.12 -2.80 -2.52
C PHE A 40 2.05 -3.98 -1.55
N ASP A 41 3.19 -4.66 -1.34
CA ASP A 41 3.30 -5.76 -0.38
C ASP A 41 3.65 -5.23 1.02
N PHE A 42 2.83 -5.60 2.00
CA PHE A 42 2.98 -5.26 3.42
C PHE A 42 3.45 -6.44 4.27
N GLY A 43 3.82 -7.58 3.68
CA GLY A 43 4.18 -8.79 4.41
C GLY A 43 5.47 -8.65 5.22
N SER A 44 6.31 -7.66 4.90
CA SER A 44 7.49 -7.30 5.70
C SER A 44 7.21 -6.27 6.80
N VAL A 45 6.03 -5.61 6.79
CA VAL A 45 5.68 -4.58 7.75
C VAL A 45 5.18 -5.23 9.04
N LYS A 46 5.99 -5.16 10.09
CA LYS A 46 5.68 -5.74 11.42
C LYS A 46 4.97 -4.76 12.34
N VAL A 47 5.22 -3.46 12.17
CA VAL A 47 4.68 -2.41 13.04
C VAL A 47 4.09 -1.30 12.19
N ALA A 48 2.85 -0.92 12.47
CA ALA A 48 2.19 0.22 11.86
C ALA A 48 1.39 0.99 12.91
N ASP A 49 1.43 2.32 12.87
CA ASP A 49 0.64 3.21 13.73
C ASP A 49 -0.40 4.02 12.94
N SER A 50 -1.11 4.94 13.60
CA SER A 50 -2.12 5.79 12.95
C SER A 50 -1.58 6.60 11.77
N SER A 51 -0.29 6.93 11.76
CA SER A 51 0.40 7.60 10.65
C SER A 51 0.47 6.71 9.39
N ALA A 52 0.53 5.38 9.55
CA ALA A 52 0.49 4.45 8.42
C ALA A 52 -0.81 4.60 7.63
N VAL A 53 -1.94 4.71 8.33
CA VAL A 53 -3.25 4.92 7.71
C VAL A 53 -3.28 6.24 6.94
N ALA A 54 -2.71 7.30 7.49
CA ALA A 54 -2.62 8.59 6.79
C ALA A 54 -1.77 8.51 5.51
N VAL A 55 -0.67 7.75 5.53
CA VAL A 55 0.17 7.51 4.34
C VAL A 55 -0.60 6.73 3.27
N LEU A 56 -1.30 5.67 3.66
CA LEU A 56 -2.12 4.87 2.74
C LEU A 56 -3.21 5.70 2.06
N LEU A 57 -3.91 6.55 2.82
CA LEU A 57 -4.93 7.46 2.28
C LEU A 57 -4.33 8.47 1.29
N ALA A 58 -3.14 9.01 1.60
CA ALA A 58 -2.46 9.93 0.71
C ALA A 58 -2.06 9.26 -0.61
N TRP A 59 -1.53 8.03 -0.57
CA TRP A 59 -1.24 7.23 -1.76
C TRP A 59 -2.49 6.91 -2.55
N GLN A 60 -3.58 6.52 -1.88
CA GLN A 60 -4.83 6.23 -2.56
C GLN A 60 -5.38 7.47 -3.28
N ARG A 61 -5.28 8.66 -2.66
CA ARG A 61 -5.64 9.93 -3.31
C ARG A 61 -4.77 10.20 -4.55
N ALA A 62 -3.47 9.96 -4.44
CA ALA A 62 -2.53 10.10 -5.55
C ALA A 62 -2.88 9.17 -6.72
N ALA A 63 -3.11 7.90 -6.39
CA ALA A 63 -3.47 6.85 -7.32
C ALA A 63 -4.78 7.17 -8.05
N ARG A 64 -5.83 7.57 -7.31
CA ARG A 64 -7.11 8.01 -7.88
C ARG A 64 -6.94 9.22 -8.81
N THR A 65 -6.06 10.16 -8.45
CA THR A 65 -5.75 11.33 -9.30
C THR A 65 -5.01 10.92 -10.58
N ALA A 66 -4.17 9.89 -10.50
CA ALA A 66 -3.50 9.28 -11.64
C ALA A 66 -4.38 8.27 -12.41
N GLY A 67 -5.62 8.02 -11.98
CA GLY A 67 -6.54 7.05 -12.59
C GLY A 67 -6.17 5.58 -12.34
N VAL A 68 -5.33 5.30 -11.34
CA VAL A 68 -4.90 3.94 -10.99
C VAL A 68 -5.50 3.49 -9.65
N VAL A 69 -5.72 2.18 -9.52
CA VAL A 69 -6.22 1.56 -8.29
C VAL A 69 -5.05 0.88 -7.59
N LEU A 70 -4.91 1.14 -6.29
CA LEU A 70 -3.89 0.47 -5.48
C LEU A 70 -4.44 -0.83 -4.91
N SER A 71 -3.67 -1.89 -5.03
CA SER A 71 -3.93 -3.17 -4.41
C SER A 71 -2.87 -3.42 -3.34
N TYR A 72 -3.32 -3.76 -2.14
CA TYR A 72 -2.45 -4.06 -1.02
C TYR A 72 -2.42 -5.58 -0.82
N VAL A 73 -1.25 -6.14 -0.50
CA VAL A 73 -1.06 -7.58 -0.28
C VAL A 73 -0.41 -7.77 1.08
N ASN A 74 -0.78 -8.83 1.81
CA ASN A 74 -0.21 -9.16 3.12
C ASN A 74 -0.36 -8.02 4.15
N LEU A 75 -1.50 -7.30 4.13
CA LEU A 75 -1.78 -6.25 5.12
C LEU A 75 -1.84 -6.84 6.54
N PRO A 76 -1.05 -6.34 7.50
CA PRO A 76 -1.10 -6.82 8.88
C PRO A 76 -2.43 -6.48 9.54
N ASP A 77 -2.92 -7.38 10.40
CA ASP A 77 -4.21 -7.23 11.09
C ASP A 77 -4.32 -5.93 11.91
N SER A 78 -3.20 -5.43 12.44
CA SER A 78 -3.13 -4.13 13.13
C SER A 78 -3.53 -2.97 12.20
N LEU A 79 -3.10 -2.99 10.94
CA LEU A 79 -3.45 -1.98 9.94
C LEU A 79 -4.92 -2.09 9.53
N LYS A 80 -5.41 -3.32 9.34
CA LYS A 80 -6.83 -3.59 9.03
C LYS A 80 -7.73 -3.08 10.17
N SER A 81 -7.35 -3.35 11.42
CA SER A 81 -8.07 -2.87 12.60
C SER A 81 -8.06 -1.34 12.69
N LEU A 82 -6.91 -0.69 12.46
CA LEU A 82 -6.83 0.77 12.44
C LEU A 82 -7.70 1.34 11.31
N ALA A 83 -7.62 0.81 10.09
CA ALA A 83 -8.42 1.28 8.97
C ALA A 83 -9.93 1.16 9.22
N ALA A 84 -10.37 0.06 9.83
CA ALA A 84 -11.76 -0.14 10.26
C ALA A 84 -12.16 0.87 11.34
N LEU A 85 -11.29 1.13 12.33
CA LEU A 85 -11.53 2.16 13.36
C LEU A 85 -11.66 3.57 12.77
N TYR A 86 -10.91 3.86 11.70
CA TYR A 86 -10.98 5.13 11.00
C TYR A 86 -12.09 5.17 9.92
N GLY A 87 -12.84 4.08 9.70
CA GLY A 87 -13.90 3.97 8.69
C GLY A 87 -13.39 4.05 7.24
N VAL A 88 -12.12 3.69 7.03
CA VAL A 88 -11.46 3.70 5.71
C VAL A 88 -11.13 2.30 5.20
N ASP A 89 -11.67 1.25 5.85
CA ASP A 89 -11.52 -0.14 5.42
C ASP A 89 -12.08 -0.37 4.01
N ALA A 90 -13.22 0.26 3.67
CA ALA A 90 -13.82 0.20 2.34
C ALA A 90 -12.90 0.74 1.23
N PHE A 91 -11.89 1.52 1.60
CA PHE A 91 -10.90 2.07 0.69
C PHE A 91 -9.61 1.23 0.62
N LEU A 92 -9.35 0.40 1.64
CA LEU A 92 -8.29 -0.59 1.65
C LEU A 92 -8.85 -1.91 1.14
N VAL A 93 -9.06 -2.00 -0.18
CA VAL A 93 -9.40 -3.26 -0.82
C VAL A 93 -8.14 -4.14 -0.79
N ASP A 94 -8.05 -5.02 0.19
CA ASP A 94 -7.22 -6.23 0.11
C ASP A 94 -7.82 -7.02 -1.05
N THR A 95 -7.13 -7.11 -2.18
CA THR A 95 -7.58 -7.98 -3.27
C THR A 95 -7.23 -9.40 -2.83
N PRO A 96 -8.19 -10.23 -2.37
CA PRO A 96 -7.89 -11.63 -2.19
C PRO A 96 -7.50 -12.19 -3.55
N ALA A 97 -6.47 -13.03 -3.59
CA ALA A 97 -5.97 -13.68 -4.80
C ALA A 97 -6.98 -14.63 -5.48
N ASN A 98 -8.29 -14.51 -5.22
CA ASN A 98 -9.31 -15.38 -5.77
C ASN A 98 -10.67 -14.68 -5.95
N LEU A 99 -10.84 -13.98 -7.07
CA LEU A 99 -12.16 -13.64 -7.64
C LEU A 99 -12.74 -14.91 -8.30
N HIS A 100 -13.40 -15.77 -7.53
CA HIS A 100 -14.38 -16.70 -8.10
C HIS A 100 -15.78 -16.10 -7.96
N HIS A 101 -16.31 -15.65 -9.09
CA HIS A 101 -17.72 -15.31 -9.29
C HIS A 101 -18.59 -16.55 -9.04
N HIS A 102 -19.70 -16.40 -8.33
CA HIS A 102 -20.89 -17.23 -8.51
C HIS A 102 -22.16 -16.48 -8.10
#